data_AF-A0A0F9MWV3-F1
#
_entry.id   AF-A0A0F9MWV3-F1
#
_cell.length_a   1.000
_cell.length_b   1.000
_cell.length_c   1.000
_cell.angle_alpha   90.00
_cell.angle_beta   90.00
_cell.angle_gamma   90.00
#
_symmetry.space_group_name_H-M   'P 1'
#
loop_
_entity.id
_entity.type
_entity.pdbx_description
1 polymer ?
#
loop_
_entity_poly.entity_id
_entity_poly.type
_entity_poly.pdbx_seq_one_letter_code
_entity_poly.pdbx_strand_id
1 'polypeptide(L)'
;MKFLLAMVKDGNPITRIDFGGDIGEKWATTTQAVVDFAKTGLKSRSKDGSYAGDEVTVEHTVTNGKYNVTKITKVGTGGSPTPAGAGKPTCSDCGIEVKDAKYKKCFKCNEKNPAPRASKSANGNFRTPEQITKDEVGSMTARTMAGLTGVIDPNNVTAIIRTVYQTYKDLVK
;
A
#
# COMPACT_ATOMS: atom_id res chain seq x y z
N MET A 1 6.01 20.25 4.91
CA MET A 1 5.95 20.79 3.53
C MET A 1 4.85 20.05 2.78
N LYS A 2 4.18 20.68 1.82
CA LYS A 2 3.09 20.05 1.04
C LYS A 2 3.41 20.08 -0.45
N PHE A 3 3.17 18.95 -1.11
CA PHE A 3 3.31 18.85 -2.56
C PHE A 3 2.09 19.45 -3.24
N LEU A 4 2.31 20.42 -4.14
CA LEU A 4 1.23 21.10 -4.84
C LEU A 4 1.12 20.66 -6.30
N LEU A 5 2.23 20.57 -7.02
CA LEU A 5 2.23 20.21 -8.44
C LEU A 5 3.62 19.78 -8.95
N ALA A 6 3.65 18.91 -9.96
CA ALA A 6 4.86 18.58 -10.73
C ALA A 6 4.56 18.62 -12.23
N MET A 7 5.42 19.28 -13.00
CA MET A 7 5.29 19.37 -14.46
C MET A 7 6.63 19.59 -15.15
N VAL A 8 6.65 19.41 -16.47
CA VAL A 8 7.77 19.83 -17.32
C VAL A 8 7.31 21.08 -18.05
N LYS A 9 8.02 22.19 -17.87
CA LYS A 9 7.73 23.47 -18.54
C LYS A 9 8.90 23.83 -19.43
N ASP A 10 8.66 24.01 -20.73
CA ASP A 10 9.70 24.38 -21.70
C ASP A 10 10.92 23.44 -21.64
N GLY A 11 10.67 22.13 -21.48
CA GLY A 11 11.71 21.10 -21.34
C GLY A 11 12.36 21.00 -19.95
N ASN A 12 12.03 21.91 -19.01
CA ASN A 12 12.61 21.93 -17.68
C ASN A 12 11.69 21.27 -16.64
N PRO A 13 12.14 20.24 -15.91
CA PRO A 13 11.37 19.64 -14.83
C PRO A 13 11.27 20.61 -13.64
N ILE A 14 10.04 20.88 -13.21
CA ILE A 14 9.75 21.79 -12.10
C ILE A 14 8.69 21.22 -11.15
N THR A 15 8.78 21.60 -9.87
CA THR A 15 7.80 21.27 -8.84
C THR A 15 7.34 22.51 -8.10
N ARG A 16 6.08 22.52 -7.67
CA ARG A 16 5.51 23.52 -6.78
C ARG A 16 5.30 22.89 -5.42
N ILE A 17 5.93 23.46 -4.41
CA ILE A 17 5.94 22.94 -3.05
C ILE A 17 5.62 24.09 -2.09
N ASP A 18 4.76 23.81 -1.11
CA ASP A 18 4.59 24.66 0.05
C ASP A 18 5.62 24.25 1.11
N PHE A 19 6.63 25.08 1.32
CA PHE A 19 7.68 24.84 2.31
C PHE A 19 7.18 25.09 3.75
N GLY A 20 6.01 25.72 3.91
CA GLY A 20 5.47 26.14 5.20
C GLY A 20 6.22 27.35 5.79
N GLY A 21 5.71 27.84 6.92
CA GLY A 21 6.27 29.00 7.63
C GLY A 21 6.34 30.26 6.76
N ASP A 22 7.39 31.05 6.95
CA ASP A 22 7.60 32.33 6.25
C ASP A 22 8.03 32.16 4.77
N ILE A 23 8.40 30.94 4.37
CA ILE A 23 8.84 30.67 2.98
C ILE A 23 7.62 30.52 2.06
N GLY A 24 6.60 29.82 2.53
CA GLY A 24 5.37 29.55 1.79
C GLY A 24 5.59 28.78 0.48
N GLU A 25 4.73 29.06 -0.50
CA GLU A 25 4.74 28.35 -1.79
C GLU A 25 5.86 28.84 -2.71
N LYS A 26 6.68 27.91 -3.19
CA LYS A 26 7.74 28.18 -4.17
C LYS A 26 7.70 27.21 -5.34
N TRP A 27 8.14 27.72 -6.49
CA TRP A 27 8.54 26.90 -7.62
C TRP A 27 10.00 26.52 -7.49
N ALA A 28 10.30 25.25 -7.68
CA ALA A 28 11.63 24.71 -7.64
C ALA A 28 11.95 23.94 -8.92
N THR A 29 13.15 24.17 -9.45
CA THR A 29 13.73 23.33 -10.50
C THR A 29 14.08 21.97 -9.93
N THR A 30 13.94 20.92 -10.73
CA THR A 30 14.20 19.56 -10.26
C THR A 30 14.64 18.66 -11.41
N THR A 31 14.77 17.36 -11.15
CA THR A 31 15.08 16.35 -12.16
C THR A 31 13.80 15.69 -12.68
N GLN A 32 13.90 15.07 -13.86
CA GLN A 32 12.78 14.31 -14.43
C GLN A 32 12.31 13.19 -13.49
N ALA A 33 13.24 12.51 -12.82
CA ALA A 33 12.94 11.45 -11.86
C ALA A 33 12.06 11.93 -10.69
N VAL A 34 12.29 13.14 -10.19
CA VAL A 34 11.47 13.73 -9.13
C VAL A 34 10.08 14.07 -9.66
N VAL A 35 9.96 14.61 -10.88
CA VAL A 35 8.65 14.89 -11.49
C VAL A 35 7.86 13.60 -11.72
N ASP A 36 8.51 12.54 -12.20
CA ASP A 36 7.85 11.26 -12.49
C ASP A 36 7.37 10.58 -11.20
N PHE A 37 8.21 10.57 -10.16
CA PHE A 37 7.81 10.12 -8.83
C PHE A 37 6.65 10.97 -8.29
N ALA A 38 6.74 12.29 -8.39
CA ALA A 38 5.71 13.18 -7.84
C ALA A 38 4.36 13.00 -8.54
N LYS A 39 4.34 12.81 -9.87
CA LYS A 39 3.10 12.59 -10.64
C LYS A 39 2.44 11.25 -10.34
N THR A 40 3.22 10.22 -9.99
CA THR A 40 2.72 8.85 -9.80
C THR A 40 2.47 8.51 -8.34
N GLY A 41 3.30 9.03 -7.43
CA GLY A 41 3.31 8.69 -6.02
C GLY A 41 2.66 9.72 -5.10
N LEU A 42 2.39 10.94 -5.58
CA LEU A 42 1.84 12.03 -4.77
C LEU A 42 0.52 12.56 -5.32
N LYS A 43 -0.37 12.96 -4.42
CA LYS A 43 -1.58 13.70 -4.74
C LYS A 43 -1.30 15.21 -4.66
N SER A 44 -1.53 15.90 -5.76
CA SER A 44 -1.47 17.36 -5.86
C SER A 44 -2.67 18.04 -5.20
N ARG A 45 -2.55 19.34 -4.95
CA ARG A 45 -3.68 20.16 -4.49
C ARG A 45 -4.86 20.07 -5.45
N SER A 46 -6.07 19.94 -4.92
CA SER A 46 -7.28 19.92 -5.74
C SER A 46 -7.63 21.32 -6.26
N LYS A 47 -8.32 21.39 -7.41
CA LYS A 47 -8.67 22.68 -8.05
C LYS A 47 -9.66 23.52 -7.23
N ASP A 48 -10.53 22.83 -6.50
CA ASP A 48 -11.54 23.38 -5.59
C ASP A 48 -10.98 23.68 -4.19
N GLY A 49 -9.70 23.37 -3.92
CA GLY A 49 -9.05 23.61 -2.63
C GLY A 49 -9.44 22.64 -1.52
N SER A 50 -10.32 21.66 -1.77
CA SER A 50 -10.75 20.64 -0.80
C SER A 50 -9.62 19.74 -0.30
N TYR A 51 -8.55 19.60 -1.07
CA TYR A 51 -7.37 18.83 -0.71
C TYR A 51 -6.09 19.65 -0.90
N ALA A 52 -5.32 19.82 0.18
CA ALA A 52 -4.14 20.68 0.21
C ALA A 52 -2.87 20.07 -0.41
N GLY A 53 -2.92 18.81 -0.84
CA GLY A 53 -1.75 18.05 -1.31
C GLY A 53 -1.17 17.11 -0.25
N ASP A 54 -0.41 16.11 -0.70
CA ASP A 54 0.30 15.18 0.19
C ASP A 54 1.39 15.91 1.00
N GLU A 55 1.56 15.50 2.26
CA GLU A 55 2.70 15.92 3.07
C GLU A 55 3.98 15.23 2.60
N VAL A 56 5.04 16.02 2.46
CA VAL A 56 6.32 15.57 1.92
C VAL A 56 7.50 16.12 2.72
N THR A 57 8.59 15.35 2.71
CA THR A 57 9.94 15.77 3.07
C THR A 57 10.71 16.03 1.78
N VAL A 58 11.36 17.19 1.70
CA VAL A 58 12.01 17.66 0.48
C VAL A 58 13.47 17.98 0.76
N GLU A 59 14.37 17.27 0.08
CA GLU A 59 15.78 17.66 0.03
C GLU A 59 15.93 18.70 -1.08
N HIS A 60 16.43 19.88 -0.72
CA HIS A 60 16.58 20.99 -1.64
C HIS A 60 17.85 21.79 -1.35
N THR A 61 18.36 22.43 -2.38
CA THR A 61 19.43 23.44 -2.29
C THR A 61 18.91 24.77 -2.81
N VAL A 62 19.45 25.86 -2.28
CA VAL A 62 19.14 27.21 -2.74
C VAL A 62 20.38 27.78 -3.41
N THR A 63 20.26 28.14 -4.69
CA THR A 63 21.36 28.73 -5.46
C THR A 63 20.84 29.97 -6.16
N ASN A 64 21.43 31.14 -5.88
CA ASN A 64 20.99 32.43 -6.42
C ASN A 64 19.48 32.71 -6.19
N GLY A 65 18.98 32.39 -5.00
CA GLY A 65 17.57 32.57 -4.64
C GLY A 65 16.59 31.61 -5.34
N LYS A 66 17.09 30.66 -6.15
CA LYS A 66 16.29 29.62 -6.79
C LYS A 66 16.36 28.33 -5.99
N TYR A 67 15.21 27.69 -5.80
CA TYR A 67 15.10 26.40 -5.13
C TYR A 67 15.35 25.28 -6.14
N ASN A 68 16.25 24.37 -5.80
CA ASN A 68 16.52 23.16 -6.56
C ASN A 68 16.15 21.95 -5.69
N VAL A 69 15.16 21.18 -6.10
CA VAL A 69 14.72 19.98 -5.37
C VAL A 69 15.46 18.77 -5.95
N THR A 70 16.21 18.08 -5.10
CA THR A 70 16.94 16.87 -5.47
C THR A 70 16.12 15.61 -5.15
N LYS A 71 15.24 15.67 -4.14
CA LYS A 71 14.44 14.53 -3.70
C LYS A 71 13.14 14.96 -3.02
N ILE A 72 12.07 14.21 -3.27
CA ILE A 72 10.79 14.34 -2.57
C ILE A 72 10.40 12.98 -2.00
N THR A 73 10.11 12.90 -0.71
CA THR A 73 9.65 11.69 -0.02
C THR A 73 8.29 11.97 0.60
N LYS A 74 7.31 11.09 0.40
CA LYS A 74 5.99 11.22 1.02
C LYS A 74 6.06 10.90 2.50
N VAL A 75 5.51 11.76 3.36
CA VAL A 75 5.47 11.51 4.80
C VAL A 75 4.57 10.30 5.08
N GLY A 76 5.01 9.40 5.97
CA GLY A 76 4.25 8.20 6.35
C GLY A 76 4.39 7.00 5.39
N THR A 77 5.02 7.19 4.23
CA THR A 77 5.37 6.09 3.31
C THR A 77 6.84 6.22 2.96
N GLY A 78 7.70 5.27 3.34
CA GLY A 78 9.15 5.31 3.08
C GLY A 78 9.58 5.23 1.61
N GLY A 79 8.72 5.60 0.65
CA GLY A 79 9.02 5.65 -0.77
C GLY A 79 9.74 6.94 -1.13
N SER A 80 10.93 6.81 -1.73
CA SER A 80 11.70 7.91 -2.31
C SER A 80 11.83 7.74 -3.83
N PRO A 81 12.17 8.80 -4.58
CA PRO A 81 12.38 8.73 -6.03
C PRO A 81 13.56 7.82 -6.33
N THR A 82 13.38 6.86 -7.23
CA THR A 82 14.48 6.04 -7.76
C THR A 82 15.23 6.89 -8.81
N PRO A 83 16.56 7.06 -8.71
CA PRO A 83 17.32 7.81 -9.70
C PRO A 83 17.16 7.23 -11.10
N ALA A 84 16.79 8.07 -12.07
CA ALA A 84 16.81 7.71 -13.49
C ALA A 84 18.27 7.56 -13.93
N GLY A 85 18.72 6.32 -14.13
CA GLY A 85 20.10 5.97 -14.46
C GLY A 85 20.53 4.60 -13.96
N ALA A 86 19.82 4.02 -12.99
CA ALA A 86 19.87 2.58 -12.78
C ALA A 86 19.18 1.94 -13.98
N GLY A 87 19.95 1.33 -14.90
CA GLY A 87 19.42 0.61 -16.04
C GLY A 87 18.25 -0.27 -15.62
N LYS A 88 17.22 -0.35 -16.47
CA LYS A 88 16.05 -1.17 -16.16
C LYS A 88 16.56 -2.54 -15.70
N PRO A 89 16.09 -3.03 -14.56
CA PRO A 89 16.59 -4.28 -14.03
C PRO A 89 16.35 -5.36 -15.09
N THR A 90 17.29 -6.29 -15.23
CA THR A 90 17.18 -7.38 -16.20
C THR A 90 16.83 -8.67 -15.48
N CYS A 91 16.06 -9.51 -16.15
CA CYS A 91 15.72 -10.84 -15.66
C CYS A 91 16.99 -11.66 -15.46
N SER A 92 17.19 -12.22 -14.27
CA SER A 92 18.33 -13.10 -13.96
C SER A 92 18.46 -14.27 -14.92
N ASP A 93 17.34 -14.78 -15.43
CA ASP A 93 17.30 -16.01 -16.22
C ASP A 93 17.43 -15.79 -17.74
N CYS A 94 17.05 -14.62 -18.27
CA CYS A 94 17.01 -14.39 -19.72
C CYS A 94 17.50 -13.02 -20.19
N GLY A 95 17.93 -12.14 -19.27
CA GLY A 95 18.44 -10.82 -19.60
C GLY A 95 17.41 -9.79 -20.07
N ILE A 96 16.13 -10.17 -20.25
CA ILE A 96 15.08 -9.25 -20.67
C ILE A 96 14.74 -8.25 -19.55
N GLU A 97 14.50 -6.99 -19.91
CA GLU A 97 14.08 -5.92 -18.99
C GLU A 97 12.85 -6.33 -18.16
N VAL A 98 12.92 -6.20 -16.83
CA VAL A 98 11.80 -6.34 -15.91
C VAL A 98 11.15 -4.99 -15.65
N LYS A 99 9.81 -5.01 -15.52
CA LYS A 99 8.97 -3.82 -15.33
C LYS A 99 9.31 -3.05 -14.05
N ASP A 100 9.70 -3.74 -12.99
CA ASP A 100 10.02 -3.16 -11.69
C ASP A 100 11.26 -3.84 -11.10
N ALA A 101 12.11 -3.06 -10.42
CA ALA A 101 13.28 -3.55 -9.66
C ALA A 101 12.93 -4.50 -8.51
N LYS A 102 11.65 -4.63 -8.19
CA LYS A 102 11.12 -5.59 -7.21
C LYS A 102 11.26 -7.04 -7.66
N TYR A 103 11.30 -7.29 -8.97
CA TYR A 103 11.28 -8.65 -9.52
C TYR A 103 12.64 -9.03 -10.08
N LYS A 104 13.20 -10.16 -9.60
CA LYS A 104 14.47 -10.71 -10.13
C LYS A 104 14.29 -11.41 -11.49
N LYS A 105 13.07 -11.84 -11.82
CA LYS A 105 12.73 -12.58 -13.05
C LYS A 105 11.64 -11.86 -13.83
N CYS A 106 11.69 -11.94 -15.16
CA CYS A 106 10.60 -11.48 -16.03
C CYS A 106 9.38 -12.40 -15.90
N PHE A 107 8.23 -11.90 -16.32
CA PHE A 107 6.96 -12.62 -16.24
C PHE A 107 7.06 -14.03 -16.88
N LYS A 108 7.62 -14.13 -18.09
CA LYS A 108 7.76 -15.40 -18.82
C LYS A 108 8.69 -16.40 -18.11
N CYS A 109 9.82 -15.95 -17.55
CA CYS A 109 10.72 -16.83 -16.81
C CYS A 109 10.15 -17.25 -15.46
N ASN A 110 9.42 -16.36 -14.79
CA ASN A 110 8.72 -16.68 -13.56
C ASN A 110 7.50 -17.57 -13.77
N GLU A 111 6.91 -17.59 -14.97
CA GLU A 111 5.82 -18.52 -15.30
C GLU A 111 6.37 -19.94 -15.55
N LYS A 112 7.53 -20.05 -16.21
CA LYS A 112 8.20 -21.35 -16.45
C LYS A 112 8.83 -21.95 -15.20
N ASN A 113 9.44 -21.11 -14.37
CA ASN A 113 10.05 -21.49 -13.11
C ASN A 113 9.64 -20.46 -12.06
N PRO A 114 8.43 -20.58 -11.50
CA PRO A 114 7.99 -19.71 -10.43
C PRO A 114 9.04 -19.74 -9.36
N ALA A 115 9.54 -18.55 -8.98
CA ALA A 115 10.39 -18.45 -7.82
C ALA A 115 9.68 -19.25 -6.71
N PRO A 116 10.35 -20.22 -6.06
CA PRO A 116 9.76 -20.89 -4.92
C PRO A 116 9.30 -19.75 -4.04
N ARG A 117 7.98 -19.66 -3.80
CA ARG A 117 7.41 -18.55 -3.06
C ARG A 117 8.26 -18.47 -1.82
N ALA A 118 9.13 -17.47 -1.74
CA ALA A 118 9.86 -17.22 -0.52
C ALA A 118 8.71 -17.06 0.45
N SER A 119 8.58 -18.03 1.33
CA SER A 119 7.79 -17.93 2.54
C SER A 119 8.42 -16.76 3.25
N LYS A 120 8.03 -15.55 2.83
CA LYS A 120 7.87 -14.45 3.73
C LYS A 120 7.07 -15.09 4.85
N SER A 121 7.78 -15.32 5.95
CA SER A 121 7.18 -15.34 7.26
C SER A 121 6.23 -14.15 7.28
N ALA A 122 4.99 -14.42 6.93
CA ALA A 122 3.89 -13.55 7.18
C ALA A 122 3.41 -14.05 8.53
N ASN A 123 3.56 -13.21 9.54
CA ASN A 123 2.61 -13.08 10.64
C ASN A 123 1.20 -12.78 10.08
N GLY A 124 0.70 -13.65 9.21
CA GLY A 124 -0.69 -13.73 8.81
C GLY A 124 -1.11 -15.09 9.32
N ASN A 125 -2.02 -15.09 10.29
CA ASN A 125 -2.64 -16.29 10.85
C ASN A 125 -3.07 -17.22 9.71
N PHE A 126 -2.22 -18.18 9.33
CA PHE A 126 -2.70 -19.36 8.65
C PHE A 126 -3.57 -20.05 9.67
N ARG A 127 -4.89 -19.91 9.51
CA ARG A 127 -5.84 -20.59 10.35
C ARG A 127 -5.53 -22.07 10.21
N THR A 128 -5.14 -22.72 11.29
CA THR A 128 -4.95 -24.17 11.27
C THR A 128 -6.27 -24.82 10.85
N PRO A 129 -6.27 -26.03 10.28
CA PRO A 129 -7.51 -26.75 9.99
C PRO A 129 -8.45 -26.76 11.20
N GLU A 130 -7.94 -26.89 12.43
CA GLU A 130 -8.76 -26.81 13.64
C GLU A 130 -9.35 -25.41 13.89
N GLN A 131 -8.65 -24.34 13.53
CA GLN A 131 -9.17 -22.98 13.63
C GLN A 131 -10.25 -22.71 12.57
N ILE A 132 -10.07 -23.21 11.34
CA ILE A 132 -11.08 -23.14 10.28
C ILE A 132 -12.36 -23.86 10.72
N THR A 133 -12.23 -25.09 11.21
CA THR A 133 -13.37 -25.86 11.74
C THR A 133 -14.05 -25.15 12.91
N LYS A 134 -13.29 -24.56 13.85
CA LYS A 134 -13.88 -23.78 14.95
C LYS A 134 -14.66 -22.56 14.46
N ASP A 135 -14.14 -21.84 13.46
CA ASP A 135 -14.80 -20.66 12.90
C ASP A 135 -16.08 -21.04 12.14
N GLU A 136 -16.08 -22.15 11.40
CA GLU A 136 -17.26 -22.67 10.70
C GLU A 136 -18.34 -23.13 11.69
N VAL A 137 -17.96 -23.92 12.70
CA VAL A 137 -18.86 -24.36 13.79
C VAL A 137 -19.43 -23.15 14.55
N GLY A 138 -18.59 -22.17 14.86
CA GLY A 138 -19.01 -20.92 15.49
C GLY A 138 -19.99 -20.12 14.63
N SER A 139 -19.73 -20.01 13.32
CA SER A 139 -20.60 -19.31 12.38
C SER A 139 -21.96 -19.99 12.23
N MET A 140 -21.99 -21.32 12.11
CA MET A 140 -23.24 -22.08 12.06
C MET A 140 -24.04 -21.94 13.36
N THR A 141 -23.38 -22.04 14.50
CA THR A 141 -24.01 -21.85 15.81
C THR A 141 -24.64 -20.46 15.91
N ALA A 142 -23.92 -19.40 15.52
CA ALA A 142 -24.42 -18.04 15.55
C ALA A 142 -25.64 -17.83 14.63
N ARG A 143 -25.62 -18.40 13.41
CA ARG A 143 -26.76 -18.33 12.47
C ARG A 143 -27.99 -19.06 13.01
N THR A 144 -27.79 -20.22 13.63
CA THR A 144 -28.88 -20.98 14.26
C THR A 144 -29.48 -20.22 15.44
N MET A 145 -28.64 -19.61 16.29
CA MET A 145 -29.12 -18.76 17.39
C MET A 145 -29.85 -17.51 16.89
N ALA A 146 -29.38 -16.90 15.80
CA ALA A 146 -30.09 -15.80 15.15
C ALA A 146 -31.47 -16.24 14.64
N GLY A 147 -31.59 -17.42 14.02
CA GLY A 147 -32.87 -17.98 13.57
C GLY A 147 -33.82 -18.35 14.72
N LEU A 148 -33.30 -18.66 15.90
CA LEU A 148 -34.07 -18.96 17.10
C LEU A 148 -34.37 -17.73 17.96
N THR A 149 -33.98 -16.53 17.51
CA THR A 149 -34.22 -15.28 18.24
C THR A 149 -35.72 -15.06 18.44
N GLY A 150 -36.13 -14.77 19.68
CA GLY A 150 -37.54 -14.58 20.05
C GLY A 150 -38.32 -15.86 20.39
N VAL A 151 -37.73 -17.05 20.17
CA VAL A 151 -38.33 -18.36 20.49
C VAL A 151 -37.62 -19.03 21.68
N ILE A 152 -36.42 -18.55 22.04
CA ILE A 152 -35.60 -19.10 23.11
C ILE A 152 -35.97 -18.48 24.46
N ASP A 153 -36.15 -19.34 25.47
CA ASP A 153 -36.18 -18.95 26.87
C ASP A 153 -34.81 -18.36 27.31
N PRO A 154 -34.78 -17.08 27.75
CA PRO A 154 -33.56 -16.42 28.21
C PRO A 154 -32.79 -17.19 29.28
N ASN A 155 -33.49 -17.96 30.11
CA ASN A 155 -32.88 -18.72 31.22
C ASN A 155 -32.09 -19.95 30.75
N ASN A 156 -32.30 -20.40 29.52
CA ASN A 156 -31.71 -21.61 28.95
C ASN A 156 -30.76 -21.35 27.78
N VAL A 157 -30.52 -20.07 27.43
CA VAL A 157 -29.70 -19.66 26.27
C VAL A 157 -28.32 -20.31 26.26
N THR A 158 -27.63 -20.34 27.40
CA THR A 158 -26.28 -20.94 27.49
C THR A 158 -26.29 -22.45 27.25
N ALA A 159 -27.31 -23.16 27.74
CA ALA A 159 -27.46 -24.60 27.51
C ALA A 159 -27.74 -24.89 26.03
N ILE A 160 -28.61 -24.08 25.40
CA ILE A 160 -28.96 -24.21 23.98
C ILE A 160 -27.74 -23.94 23.09
N ILE A 161 -27.00 -22.85 23.33
CA ILE A 161 -25.76 -22.55 22.58
C ILE A 161 -24.77 -23.70 22.68
N ARG A 162 -24.57 -24.24 23.88
CA ARG A 162 -23.63 -25.36 24.11
C ARG A 162 -24.05 -26.61 23.34
N THR A 163 -25.34 -26.96 23.38
CA THR A 163 -25.87 -28.11 22.64
C THR A 163 -25.68 -27.92 21.14
N VAL A 164 -26.07 -26.77 20.59
CA VAL A 164 -25.94 -26.47 19.14
C VAL A 164 -24.48 -26.51 18.69
N TYR A 165 -23.58 -25.88 19.45
CA TYR A 165 -22.15 -25.88 19.14
C TYR A 165 -21.56 -27.29 19.15
N GLN A 166 -21.92 -28.10 20.15
CA GLN A 166 -21.42 -29.48 20.27
C GLN A 166 -21.96 -30.36 19.13
N THR A 167 -23.23 -30.23 18.76
CA THR A 167 -23.82 -30.92 17.61
C THR A 167 -23.07 -30.61 16.31
N TYR A 168 -22.81 -29.33 16.01
CA TYR A 168 -22.05 -28.97 14.80
C TYR A 168 -20.60 -29.42 14.85
N LYS A 169 -19.96 -29.37 16.03
CA LYS A 169 -18.59 -29.85 16.20
C LYS A 169 -18.46 -31.36 15.93
N ASP A 170 -19.46 -32.15 16.29
CA ASP A 170 -19.44 -33.60 16.07
C ASP A 170 -19.79 -34.00 14.63
N LEU A 171 -20.48 -33.14 13.87
CA LEU A 171 -20.77 -33.34 12.44
C LEU A 171 -19.60 -33.01 11.50
N VAL A 172 -18.64 -32.18 11.96
CA VAL A 172 -17.49 -31.72 11.14
C VAL A 172 -16.22 -32.58 11.41
N LYS A 173 -16.32 -33.61 12.25
CA LYS A 173 -15.26 -34.63 12.45
C LYS A 173 -15.39 -35.76 11.43
#